data_AF-A0A8S3G375-F1
#
_entry.id   AF-A0A8S3G375-F1
#
_cell.length_a   1.000
_cell.length_b   1.000
_cell.length_c   1.000
_cell.angle_alpha   90.00
_cell.angle_beta   90.00
_cell.angle_gamma   90.00
#
_symmetry.space_group_name_H-M   'P 1'
#
loop_
_entity.id
_entity.type
_entity.pdbx_description
1 polymer ?
#
loop_
_entity_poly.entity_id
_entity_poly.type
_entity_poly.pdbx_seq_one_letter_code
_entity_poly.pdbx_strand_id
1 'polypeptide(L)'
;LVYLESDMSIACALINHYQPPMTRSKLEDEEIGVQIMQLRQQKNKIQLVLLEENNLIRRFSLWEIINHTEIIDGLPIMTKDDLGDLTFGVFQLKRALSYAEERCSTTNLTSDVASSVHRCKIIPNLIRIPTQSAHSNRVTYHPTIYFTDQAILGWRCDCFTGARFLGCCSHIASAIWFLSYQRWQTQQRHMPSGVYKKL
;
A
#
# COMPACT_ATOMS: atom_id res chain seq x y z
N LEU A 1 6.00 1.76 33.41
CA LEU A 1 5.18 2.30 32.29
C LEU A 1 3.68 2.08 32.57
N VAL A 2 3.17 2.43 33.76
CA VAL A 2 1.78 2.11 34.16
C VAL A 2 0.83 3.32 33.97
N TYR A 3 1.37 4.53 33.85
CA TYR A 3 0.57 5.77 33.75
C TYR A 3 0.43 6.32 32.33
N LEU A 4 1.17 5.78 31.35
CA LEU A 4 1.22 6.37 30.00
C LEU A 4 -0.14 6.33 29.29
N GLU A 5 -0.92 5.27 29.50
CA GLU A 5 -2.26 5.11 28.91
C GLU A 5 -3.28 6.06 29.57
N SER A 6 -3.20 6.19 30.89
CA SER A 6 -4.03 7.09 31.70
C SER A 6 -3.77 8.56 31.34
N ASP A 7 -2.49 8.94 31.28
CA ASP A 7 -2.06 10.29 30.96
C ASP A 7 -2.42 10.67 29.52
N MET A 8 -2.25 9.74 28.56
CA MET A 8 -2.72 9.91 27.18
C MET A 8 -4.23 10.09 27.11
N SER A 9 -5.00 9.28 27.85
CA SER A 9 -6.46 9.37 27.85
C SER A 9 -6.95 10.70 28.41
N ILE A 10 -6.35 11.18 29.50
CA ILE A 10 -6.65 12.48 30.09
C ILE A 10 -6.27 13.61 29.12
N ALA A 11 -5.07 13.55 28.54
CA ALA A 11 -4.64 14.56 27.57
C ALA A 11 -5.56 14.61 26.34
N CYS A 12 -5.94 13.46 25.77
CA CYS A 12 -6.90 13.39 24.67
C CYS A 12 -8.28 13.93 25.07
N ALA A 13 -8.77 13.64 26.28
CA ALA A 13 -10.05 14.17 26.77
C ALA A 13 -10.02 15.70 26.92
N LEU A 14 -8.94 16.25 27.47
CA LEU A 14 -8.74 17.69 27.60
C LEU A 14 -8.65 18.36 26.22
N ILE A 15 -7.92 17.78 25.27
CA ILE A 15 -7.84 18.28 23.89
C ILE A 15 -9.23 18.25 23.25
N ASN A 16 -9.95 17.14 23.33
CA ASN A 16 -11.28 17.02 22.72
C ASN A 16 -12.31 17.99 23.33
N HIS A 17 -12.17 18.34 24.61
CA HIS A 17 -13.10 19.24 25.29
C HIS A 17 -12.78 20.72 25.07
N TYR A 18 -11.49 21.09 25.08
CA TYR A 18 -11.06 22.50 25.08
C TYR A 18 -10.47 22.99 23.74
N GLN A 19 -9.96 22.11 22.88
CA GLN A 19 -9.45 22.52 21.58
C GLN A 19 -10.56 22.49 20.53
N PRO A 20 -10.74 23.54 19.72
CA PRO A 20 -11.56 23.44 18.53
C PRO A 20 -10.97 22.35 17.61
N PRO A 21 -11.81 21.68 16.81
CA PRO A 21 -11.34 20.70 15.85
C PRO A 21 -10.21 21.28 15.00
N MET A 22 -9.06 20.59 14.96
CA MET A 22 -7.89 21.02 14.15
C MET A 22 -8.25 21.17 12.67
N THR A 23 -9.32 20.52 12.23
CA THR A 23 -9.88 20.66 10.89
C THR A 23 -11.40 20.56 10.99
N ARG A 24 -12.12 21.38 10.22
CA ARG A 24 -13.57 21.27 10.12
C ARG A 24 -13.91 20.15 9.15
N SER A 25 -14.90 19.34 9.51
CA SER A 25 -15.47 18.33 8.63
C SER A 25 -15.92 18.99 7.33
N LYS A 26 -15.49 18.44 6.20
CA LYS A 26 -16.02 18.76 4.88
C LYS A 26 -17.29 17.95 4.65
N LEU A 27 -18.15 18.41 3.72
CA LEU A 27 -19.33 17.64 3.29
C LEU A 27 -18.93 16.25 2.77
N GLU A 28 -17.80 16.17 2.08
CA GLU A 28 -17.20 14.93 1.57
C GLU A 28 -16.81 13.93 2.69
N ASP A 29 -16.51 14.42 3.90
CA ASP A 29 -16.07 13.54 5.00
C ASP A 29 -17.22 12.64 5.51
N GLU A 30 -18.46 13.10 5.40
CA GLU A 30 -19.64 12.32 5.78
C GLU A 30 -19.87 11.17 4.80
N GLU A 31 -19.74 11.44 3.50
CA GLU A 31 -19.83 10.44 2.43
C GLU A 31 -18.73 9.38 2.56
N ILE A 32 -17.48 9.82 2.81
CA ILE A 32 -16.35 8.92 3.09
C ILE A 32 -16.63 8.09 4.35
N GLY A 33 -17.19 8.70 5.40
CA GLY A 33 -17.57 8.01 6.63
C GLY A 33 -18.58 6.88 6.39
N VAL A 34 -19.60 7.12 5.57
CA VAL A 34 -20.59 6.10 5.18
C VAL A 34 -19.92 4.97 4.38
N GLN A 35 -19.07 5.30 3.40
CA GLN A 35 -18.33 4.30 2.62
C GLN A 35 -17.43 3.44 3.52
N ILE A 36 -16.70 4.06 4.45
CA ILE A 36 -15.86 3.35 5.43
C ILE A 36 -16.70 2.37 6.26
N MET A 37 -17.89 2.78 6.72
CA MET A 37 -18.75 1.91 7.52
C MET A 37 -19.29 0.71 6.73
N GLN A 38 -19.63 0.92 5.45
CA GLN A 38 -20.06 -0.17 4.55
C GLN A 38 -18.92 -1.14 4.26
N LEU A 39 -17.73 -0.61 3.96
CA LEU A 39 -16.54 -1.42 3.68
C LEU A 39 -16.04 -2.16 4.91
N ARG A 40 -16.15 -1.59 6.11
CA ARG A 40 -15.80 -2.27 7.38
C ARG A 40 -16.48 -3.64 7.53
N GLN A 41 -17.68 -3.79 7.01
CA GLN A 41 -18.47 -5.03 7.12
C GLN A 41 -18.00 -6.12 6.14
N GLN A 42 -17.19 -5.76 5.14
CA GLN A 42 -16.72 -6.68 4.12
C GLN A 42 -15.43 -7.38 4.56
N LYS A 43 -15.32 -8.68 4.29
CA LYS A 43 -14.09 -9.44 4.50
C LYS A 43 -13.11 -9.15 3.36
N ASN A 44 -11.81 -9.10 3.68
CA ASN A 44 -10.77 -8.97 2.66
C ASN A 44 -10.73 -10.23 1.78
N LYS A 45 -11.33 -10.16 0.59
CA LYS A 45 -11.44 -11.29 -0.34
C LYS A 45 -10.07 -11.81 -0.79
N ILE A 46 -9.06 -10.94 -0.92
CA ILE A 46 -7.71 -11.40 -1.29
C ILE A 46 -7.08 -12.25 -0.19
N GLN A 47 -7.41 -11.96 1.08
CA GLN A 47 -6.88 -12.74 2.19
C GLN A 47 -7.43 -14.17 2.16
N LEU A 48 -8.69 -14.32 1.75
CA LEU A 48 -9.30 -15.63 1.52
C LEU A 48 -8.66 -16.32 0.31
N VAL A 49 -8.53 -15.64 -0.83
CA VAL A 49 -7.85 -16.20 -2.02
C VAL A 49 -6.41 -16.64 -1.71
N LEU A 50 -5.63 -15.83 -0.99
CA LEU A 50 -4.24 -16.14 -0.64
C LEU A 50 -4.09 -17.29 0.37
N LEU A 51 -5.08 -17.47 1.24
CA LEU A 51 -5.06 -18.49 2.30
C LEU A 51 -5.74 -19.80 1.90
N GLU A 52 -6.86 -19.73 1.19
CA GLU A 52 -7.75 -20.87 0.89
C GLU A 52 -7.38 -21.52 -0.43
N GLU A 53 -6.95 -20.75 -1.43
CA GLU A 53 -6.53 -21.27 -2.73
C GLU A 53 -5.00 -21.42 -2.76
N ASN A 54 -4.53 -22.67 -2.76
CA ASN A 54 -3.13 -23.05 -3.01
C ASN A 54 -2.06 -22.66 -1.96
N ASN A 55 -2.41 -22.07 -0.80
CA ASN A 55 -1.44 -21.68 0.24
C ASN A 55 -0.31 -20.77 -0.31
N LEU A 56 -0.68 -19.78 -1.13
CA LEU A 56 0.24 -18.92 -1.90
C LEU A 56 1.15 -18.04 -1.03
N ILE A 57 0.85 -17.89 0.25
CA ILE A 57 1.73 -17.24 1.22
C ILE A 57 3.04 -18.02 1.40
N ARG A 58 2.97 -19.36 1.47
CA ARG A 58 4.12 -20.23 1.83
C ARG A 58 4.83 -20.84 0.62
N ARG A 59 4.17 -20.91 -0.54
CA ARG A 59 4.70 -21.59 -1.74
C ARG A 59 5.43 -20.65 -2.69
N PHE A 60 6.70 -20.37 -2.39
CA PHE A 60 7.56 -19.52 -3.22
C PHE A 60 7.75 -20.03 -4.67
N SER A 61 7.69 -21.35 -4.91
CA SER A 61 7.84 -21.93 -6.25
C SER A 61 6.75 -21.54 -7.26
N LEU A 62 5.60 -21.09 -6.76
CA LEU A 62 4.46 -20.62 -7.57
C LEU A 62 4.61 -19.17 -8.01
N TRP A 63 5.67 -18.50 -7.60
CA TRP A 63 5.98 -17.14 -7.99
C TRP A 63 7.12 -17.15 -9.01
N GLU A 64 6.94 -16.44 -10.11
CA GLU A 64 8.01 -16.15 -11.06
C GLU A 64 8.46 -14.70 -10.90
N ILE A 65 9.76 -14.48 -11.06
CA ILE A 65 10.35 -13.15 -11.00
C ILE A 65 10.21 -12.51 -12.37
N ILE A 66 9.55 -11.36 -12.39
CA ILE A 66 9.41 -10.47 -13.54
C ILE A 66 10.20 -9.19 -13.24
N ASN A 67 10.83 -8.65 -14.28
CA ASN A 67 11.50 -7.37 -14.18
C ASN A 67 10.47 -6.25 -13.98
N HIS A 68 10.63 -5.39 -12.98
CA HIS A 68 9.70 -4.28 -12.72
C HIS A 68 9.63 -3.26 -13.87
N THR A 69 10.65 -3.24 -14.75
CA THR A 69 10.68 -2.39 -15.95
C THR A 69 9.74 -2.90 -17.05
N GLU A 70 9.32 -4.16 -16.97
CA GLU A 70 8.35 -4.73 -17.90
C GLU A 70 6.94 -4.21 -17.57
N ILE A 71 6.17 -3.97 -18.64
CA ILE A 71 4.74 -3.66 -18.50
C ILE A 71 4.10 -4.91 -17.89
N ILE A 72 3.44 -4.73 -16.75
CA ILE A 72 2.67 -5.79 -16.14
C ILE A 72 1.34 -5.82 -16.88
N ASP A 73 1.22 -6.73 -17.84
CA ASP A 73 -0.01 -6.91 -18.61
C ASP A 73 -1.24 -7.00 -17.69
N GLY A 74 -2.28 -6.24 -18.05
CA GLY A 74 -3.53 -6.20 -17.30
C GLY A 74 -3.49 -5.42 -15.99
N LEU A 75 -2.37 -4.84 -15.56
CA LEU A 75 -2.38 -3.94 -14.38
C LEU A 75 -2.96 -2.57 -14.79
N PRO A 76 -3.99 -2.06 -14.09
CA PRO A 76 -4.69 -0.85 -14.51
C PRO A 76 -3.81 0.39 -14.30
N ILE A 77 -4.01 1.39 -15.15
CA ILE A 77 -3.43 2.72 -14.96
C ILE A 77 -4.38 3.51 -14.06
N MET A 78 -3.91 3.92 -12.89
CA MET A 78 -4.69 4.65 -11.91
C MET A 78 -4.48 6.15 -12.04
N THR A 79 -5.49 6.93 -11.63
CA THR A 79 -5.45 8.37 -11.44
C THR A 79 -5.09 8.74 -10.00
N LYS A 80 -4.95 10.04 -9.71
CA LYS A 80 -4.75 10.50 -8.32
C LYS A 80 -5.95 10.22 -7.44
N ASP A 81 -7.16 10.32 -7.99
CA ASP A 81 -8.40 10.14 -7.26
C ASP A 81 -8.56 8.67 -6.88
N ASP A 82 -8.29 7.75 -7.82
CA ASP A 82 -8.28 6.30 -7.54
C ASP A 82 -7.32 5.93 -6.40
N LEU A 83 -6.15 6.59 -6.35
CA LEU A 83 -5.18 6.39 -5.27
C LEU A 83 -5.65 6.98 -3.93
N GLY A 84 -6.37 8.11 -3.98
CA GLY A 84 -6.98 8.73 -2.82
C GLY A 84 -8.03 7.82 -2.18
N ASP A 85 -8.90 7.25 -3.01
CA ASP A 85 -9.97 6.33 -2.60
C ASP A 85 -9.40 5.03 -2.03
N LEU A 86 -8.39 4.45 -2.71
CA LEU A 86 -7.70 3.25 -2.24
C LEU A 86 -7.06 3.44 -0.85
N THR A 87 -6.48 4.61 -0.60
CA THR A 87 -5.76 4.90 0.64
C THR A 87 -6.63 5.48 1.74
N PHE A 88 -7.86 5.86 1.43
CA PHE A 88 -8.74 6.67 2.29
C PHE A 88 -8.01 7.91 2.81
N GLY A 89 -7.29 8.59 1.92
CA GLY A 89 -6.69 9.89 2.17
C GLY A 89 -5.17 9.97 1.94
N VAL A 90 -4.72 11.22 1.81
CA VAL A 90 -3.37 11.59 1.35
C VAL A 90 -2.24 11.21 2.31
N PHE A 91 -2.53 10.87 3.57
CA PHE A 91 -1.48 10.59 4.56
C PHE A 91 -0.68 9.33 4.23
N GLN A 92 -1.36 8.25 3.84
CA GLN A 92 -0.67 7.02 3.47
C GLN A 92 0.13 7.21 2.17
N LEU A 93 -0.35 8.05 1.24
CA LEU A 93 0.38 8.41 0.03
C LEU A 93 1.65 9.23 0.34
N LYS A 94 1.59 10.20 1.26
CA LYS A 94 2.77 10.95 1.72
C LYS A 94 3.82 10.04 2.34
N ARG A 95 3.40 9.03 3.12
CA ARG A 95 4.33 8.02 3.65
C ARG A 95 4.82 7.06 2.57
N ALA A 96 3.98 6.68 1.62
CA ALA A 96 4.34 5.82 0.50
C ALA A 96 5.46 6.40 -0.36
N LEU A 97 5.44 7.73 -0.55
CA LEU A 97 6.53 8.48 -1.17
C LEU A 97 7.85 8.30 -0.41
N SER A 98 7.84 8.48 0.91
CA SER A 98 9.04 8.26 1.74
C SER A 98 9.55 6.81 1.67
N TYR A 99 8.66 5.82 1.63
CA TYR A 99 9.04 4.41 1.41
C TYR A 99 9.61 4.19 0.01
N ALA A 100 9.09 4.87 -1.01
CA ALA A 100 9.65 4.84 -2.36
C ALA A 100 11.03 5.50 -2.42
N GLU A 101 11.22 6.62 -1.72
CA GLU A 101 12.51 7.32 -1.59
C GLU A 101 13.56 6.47 -0.90
N GLU A 102 13.21 5.84 0.22
CA GLU A 102 14.09 4.92 0.94
C GLU A 102 14.49 3.76 0.04
N ARG A 103 13.54 3.21 -0.71
CA ARG A 103 13.76 2.18 -1.74
C ARG A 103 14.54 2.68 -2.98
N CYS A 104 14.78 3.97 -3.13
CA CYS A 104 15.68 4.50 -4.16
C CYS A 104 17.05 4.93 -3.59
N SER A 105 17.13 5.20 -2.29
CA SER A 105 18.31 5.74 -1.61
C SER A 105 19.10 4.71 -0.81
N THR A 106 18.46 3.67 -0.28
CA THR A 106 19.10 2.61 0.51
C THR A 106 19.45 1.36 -0.30
N THR A 107 18.74 1.13 -1.40
CA THR A 107 19.11 0.13 -2.38
C THR A 107 19.81 0.84 -3.52
N ASN A 108 21.10 0.59 -3.67
CA ASN A 108 21.78 0.76 -4.95
C ASN A 108 20.85 0.16 -6.02
N LEU A 109 20.29 1.00 -6.90
CA LEU A 109 19.41 0.64 -8.01
C LEU A 109 20.12 -0.26 -9.06
N THR A 110 21.29 -0.80 -8.71
CA THR A 110 22.11 -1.74 -9.44
C THR A 110 22.08 -3.17 -8.88
N SER A 111 21.37 -3.45 -7.78
CA SER A 111 21.23 -4.83 -7.26
C SER A 111 19.88 -5.46 -7.61
N ASP A 112 19.93 -6.68 -8.15
CA ASP A 112 18.79 -7.47 -8.67
C ASP A 112 17.66 -7.73 -7.65
N VAL A 113 17.91 -7.52 -6.35
CA VAL A 113 16.96 -7.85 -5.27
C VAL A 113 15.93 -6.74 -5.04
N ALA A 114 16.28 -5.48 -5.31
CA ALA A 114 15.41 -4.32 -5.07
C ALA A 114 14.29 -4.15 -6.12
N SER A 115 14.29 -4.97 -7.16
CA SER A 115 13.65 -4.71 -8.45
C SER A 115 12.75 -5.85 -8.95
N SER A 116 12.60 -6.93 -8.18
CA SER A 116 11.81 -8.08 -8.63
C SER A 116 10.32 -7.90 -8.30
N VAL A 117 9.48 -7.87 -9.33
CA VAL A 117 8.03 -8.10 -9.17
C VAL A 117 7.81 -9.60 -9.29
N HIS A 118 7.08 -10.19 -8.37
CA HIS A 118 6.77 -11.61 -8.38
C HIS A 118 5.36 -11.80 -8.94
N ARG A 119 5.19 -12.52 -10.04
CA ARG A 119 3.87 -12.88 -10.57
C ARG A 119 3.50 -14.30 -10.17
N CYS A 120 2.25 -14.52 -9.79
CA CYS A 120 1.76 -15.86 -9.50
C CYS A 120 1.54 -16.63 -10.82
N LYS A 121 2.14 -17.81 -10.93
CA LYS A 121 2.03 -18.68 -12.11
C LYS A 121 0.62 -19.24 -12.33
N ILE A 122 -0.16 -19.38 -11.26
CA ILE A 122 -1.52 -19.93 -11.30
C ILE A 122 -2.55 -18.81 -11.50
N ILE A 123 -2.29 -17.62 -10.96
CA ILE A 123 -3.18 -16.47 -11.00
C ILE A 123 -2.41 -15.28 -11.58
N PRO A 124 -2.40 -15.08 -12.91
CA PRO A 124 -1.56 -14.07 -13.57
C PRO A 124 -1.81 -12.64 -13.06
N ASN A 125 -3.05 -12.34 -12.67
CA ASN A 125 -3.43 -11.03 -12.14
C ASN A 125 -3.14 -10.85 -10.64
N LEU A 126 -2.27 -11.71 -10.09
CA LEU A 126 -1.80 -11.63 -8.71
C LEU A 126 -0.30 -11.40 -8.71
N ILE A 127 0.10 -10.24 -8.21
CA ILE A 127 1.50 -9.85 -8.11
C ILE A 127 1.89 -9.61 -6.66
N ARG A 128 3.17 -9.82 -6.37
CA ARG A 128 3.81 -9.59 -5.09
C ARG A 128 5.06 -8.75 -5.30
N ILE A 129 5.28 -7.74 -4.46
CA ILE A 129 6.39 -6.81 -4.57
C ILE A 129 7.18 -6.86 -3.26
N PRO A 130 8.25 -7.67 -3.16
CA PRO A 130 9.10 -7.69 -1.99
C PRO A 130 9.64 -6.29 -1.68
N THR A 131 9.41 -5.84 -0.45
CA THR A 131 9.81 -4.53 0.04
C THR A 131 10.55 -4.69 1.36
N GLN A 132 11.80 -4.27 1.43
CA GLN A 132 12.58 -4.31 2.65
C GLN A 132 12.03 -3.32 3.69
N SER A 133 12.08 -3.70 4.96
CA SER A 133 11.67 -2.83 6.06
C SER A 133 12.68 -1.71 6.28
N ALA A 134 12.19 -0.48 6.36
CA ALA A 134 12.93 0.72 6.76
C ALA A 134 13.68 0.57 8.09
N HIS A 135 13.11 -0.21 9.00
CA HIS A 135 13.60 -0.34 10.38
C HIS A 135 14.45 -1.60 10.58
N SER A 136 14.54 -2.49 9.59
CA SER A 136 15.31 -3.73 9.73
C SER A 136 15.63 -4.37 8.37
N ASN A 137 16.93 -4.52 8.09
CA ASN A 137 17.40 -5.17 6.88
C ASN A 137 17.06 -6.68 6.83
N ARG A 138 16.70 -7.29 7.96
CA ARG A 138 16.32 -8.71 8.06
C ARG A 138 14.86 -8.96 7.71
N VAL A 139 14.04 -7.91 7.68
CA VAL A 139 12.59 -8.02 7.46
C VAL A 139 12.26 -7.57 6.06
N THR A 140 11.64 -8.46 5.30
CA THR A 140 11.06 -8.14 3.99
C THR A 140 9.56 -8.36 4.07
N TYR A 141 8.81 -7.33 3.72
CA TYR A 141 7.36 -7.39 3.59
C TYR A 141 6.99 -7.76 2.16
N HIS A 142 5.87 -8.47 2.00
CA HIS A 142 5.37 -8.87 0.69
C HIS A 142 4.00 -8.25 0.37
N PRO A 143 3.97 -6.94 0.01
CA PRO A 143 2.83 -6.36 -0.65
C PRO A 143 2.34 -7.22 -1.82
N THR A 144 1.08 -7.65 -1.75
CA THR A 144 0.44 -8.51 -2.73
C THR A 144 -0.83 -7.83 -3.23
N ILE A 145 -1.00 -7.76 -4.55
CA ILE A 145 -2.06 -7.01 -5.22
C ILE A 145 -2.77 -7.95 -6.18
N TYR A 146 -4.10 -7.94 -6.14
CA TYR A 146 -4.97 -8.65 -7.07
C TYR A 146 -5.76 -7.65 -7.89
N PHE A 147 -5.79 -7.82 -9.20
CA PHE A 147 -6.31 -6.81 -10.13
C PHE A 147 -7.01 -7.41 -11.35
N THR A 148 -7.63 -6.54 -12.13
CA THR A 148 -8.01 -6.74 -13.53
C THR A 148 -7.49 -5.57 -14.35
N ASP A 149 -7.66 -5.63 -15.66
CA ASP A 149 -7.32 -4.55 -16.58
C ASP A 149 -8.06 -3.23 -16.29
N GLN A 150 -9.16 -3.27 -15.52
CA GLN A 150 -9.91 -2.07 -15.13
C GLN A 150 -9.65 -1.60 -13.69
N ALA A 151 -9.35 -2.51 -12.76
CA ALA A 151 -9.38 -2.14 -11.34
C ALA A 151 -8.48 -3.00 -10.45
N ILE A 152 -8.08 -2.43 -9.31
CA ILE A 152 -7.49 -3.19 -8.21
C ILE A 152 -8.63 -3.80 -7.39
N LEU A 153 -8.70 -5.12 -7.37
CA LEU A 153 -9.76 -5.88 -6.71
C LEU A 153 -9.46 -6.13 -5.22
N GLY A 154 -8.20 -6.11 -4.83
CA GLY A 154 -7.80 -6.29 -3.44
C GLY A 154 -6.31 -6.25 -3.22
N TRP A 155 -5.92 -6.14 -1.95
CA TRP A 155 -4.53 -6.05 -1.55
C TRP A 155 -4.28 -6.62 -0.15
N ARG A 156 -3.06 -7.07 0.08
CA ARG A 156 -2.57 -7.53 1.38
C ARG A 156 -1.07 -7.30 1.51
N CYS A 157 -0.63 -6.96 2.71
CA CYS A 157 0.78 -7.00 3.07
C CYS A 157 0.97 -7.80 4.36
N ASP A 158 2.18 -8.36 4.54
CA ASP A 158 2.55 -9.13 5.74
C ASP A 158 2.89 -8.24 6.95
N CYS A 159 2.81 -6.92 6.80
CA CYS A 159 3.03 -6.01 7.91
C CYS A 159 1.85 -6.02 8.87
N PHE A 160 2.05 -5.54 10.09
CA PHE A 160 1.02 -5.52 11.14
C PHE A 160 -0.31 -4.89 10.69
N THR A 161 -0.25 -3.84 9.85
CA THR A 161 -1.42 -3.14 9.30
C THR A 161 -1.82 -3.61 7.90
N GLY A 162 -1.11 -4.56 7.32
CA GLY A 162 -1.24 -4.95 5.92
C GLY A 162 -2.46 -5.82 5.60
N ALA A 163 -3.13 -6.31 6.64
CA ALA A 163 -4.39 -7.04 6.52
C ALA A 163 -5.63 -6.13 6.60
N ARG A 164 -5.46 -4.82 6.80
CA ARG A 164 -6.56 -3.86 6.89
C ARG A 164 -7.34 -3.85 5.57
N PHE A 165 -8.67 -3.86 5.70
CA PHE A 165 -9.59 -3.75 4.58
C PHE A 165 -9.91 -2.29 4.22
N LEU A 166 -9.89 -1.42 5.22
CA LEU A 166 -10.06 0.03 5.07
C LEU A 166 -8.70 0.69 4.94
N GLY A 167 -8.47 1.30 3.78
CA GLY A 167 -7.17 1.81 3.39
C GLY A 167 -6.14 0.71 3.19
N CYS A 168 -4.90 1.12 3.02
CA CYS A 168 -3.79 0.22 2.87
C CYS A 168 -2.58 0.69 3.69
N CYS A 169 -1.65 -0.23 3.94
CA CYS A 169 -0.38 0.15 4.53
C CYS A 169 0.46 0.93 3.51
N SER A 170 1.44 1.68 3.99
CA SER A 170 2.38 2.42 3.15
C SER A 170 3.11 1.55 2.12
N HIS A 171 3.35 0.27 2.41
CA HIS A 171 3.97 -0.66 1.45
C HIS A 171 3.07 -0.95 0.25
N ILE A 172 1.77 -1.17 0.46
CA ILE A 172 0.79 -1.38 -0.61
C ILE A 172 0.60 -0.08 -1.40
N ALA A 173 0.40 1.04 -0.69
CA ALA A 173 0.26 2.35 -1.31
C ALA A 173 1.46 2.67 -2.22
N SER A 174 2.69 2.40 -1.74
CA SER A 174 3.92 2.63 -2.50
C SER A 174 4.00 1.75 -3.76
N ALA A 175 3.70 0.45 -3.63
CA ALA A 175 3.70 -0.47 -4.76
C ALA A 175 2.67 -0.08 -5.83
N ILE A 176 1.43 0.20 -5.43
CA ILE A 176 0.36 0.58 -6.35
C ILE A 176 0.64 1.92 -7.02
N TRP A 177 1.00 2.93 -6.24
CA TRP A 177 1.32 4.25 -6.78
C TRP A 177 2.47 4.19 -7.79
N PHE A 178 3.52 3.41 -7.52
CA PHE A 178 4.64 3.30 -8.46
C PHE A 178 4.25 2.56 -9.76
N LEU A 179 3.64 1.38 -9.64
CA LEU A 179 3.34 0.52 -10.78
C LEU A 179 2.12 0.98 -11.60
N SER A 180 1.17 1.68 -10.98
CA SER A 180 -0.12 2.00 -11.61
C SER A 180 -0.26 3.48 -11.94
N TYR A 181 0.57 4.37 -11.35
CA TYR A 181 0.47 5.82 -11.58
C TYR A 181 1.81 6.44 -12.00
N GLN A 182 2.82 6.45 -11.11
CA GLN A 182 4.03 7.25 -11.28
C GLN A 182 4.82 6.90 -12.55
N ARG A 183 5.04 5.60 -12.83
CA ARG A 183 5.82 5.18 -14.01
C ARG A 183 5.20 5.62 -15.34
N TRP A 184 3.88 5.78 -15.38
CA TRP A 184 3.14 6.24 -16.56
C TRP A 184 3.19 7.75 -16.74
N GLN A 185 3.15 8.50 -15.63
CA GLN A 185 3.18 9.96 -15.65
C GLN A 185 4.53 10.54 -16.10
N THR A 186 5.63 9.82 -15.82
CA THR A 186 6.98 10.30 -16.11
C THR A 186 7.68 9.50 -17.20
N GLN A 187 7.01 8.48 -17.79
CA GLN A 187 7.62 7.45 -18.64
C GLN A 187 8.88 6.81 -18.00
N GLN A 188 8.99 6.88 -16.67
CA GLN A 188 10.15 6.37 -15.96
C GLN A 188 10.01 4.87 -15.76
N ARG A 189 11.04 4.14 -16.20
CA ARG A 189 11.11 2.68 -16.04
C ARG A 189 11.64 2.26 -14.67
N HIS A 190 12.20 3.20 -13.90
CA HIS A 190 12.74 2.98 -12.56
C HIS A 190 12.05 3.90 -11.56
N MET A 191 11.98 3.45 -10.30
CA MET A 191 11.50 4.27 -9.19
C MET A 191 12.47 5.46 -9.05
N PRO A 192 12.00 6.72 -9.18
CA PRO A 192 12.91 7.86 -9.18
C PRO A 192 13.39 8.15 -7.76
N SER A 193 14.67 8.42 -7.57
CA SER A 193 15.16 8.98 -6.31
C SER A 193 14.83 10.47 -6.23
N GLY A 194 14.18 10.91 -5.15
CA GLY A 194 14.18 12.31 -4.70
C GLY A 194 13.51 13.37 -5.58
N VAL A 195 12.82 13.02 -6.67
CA VAL A 195 12.07 13.98 -7.50
C VAL A 195 10.67 13.45 -7.78
N TYR A 196 9.75 13.74 -6.88
CA TYR A 196 8.34 13.47 -7.09
C TYR A 196 7.58 14.79 -7.28
N LYS A 197 6.72 14.84 -8.30
CA LYS A 197 5.71 15.90 -8.37
C LYS A 197 4.87 15.77 -7.10
N LYS A 198 4.76 16.84 -6.31
CA LYS A 198 3.88 16.87 -5.13
C LYS A 198 2.48 16.40 -5.57
N LEU A 199 1.93 15.46 -4.80
CA LEU A 199 0.54 15.01 -4.95
C LEU A 199 -0.39 16.20 -4.79
#